data_AF-A0A7Y4X860-F1
#
_entry.id   AF-A0A7Y4X860-F1
#
_cell.length_a   1.000
_cell.length_b   1.000
_cell.length_c   1.000
_cell.angle_alpha   90.00
_cell.angle_beta   90.00
_cell.angle_gamma   90.00
#
_symmetry.space_group_name_H-M   'P 1'
#
loop_
_entity.id
_entity.type
_entity.pdbx_description
1 polymer ?
#
loop_
_entity_poly.entity_id
_entity_poly.type
_entity_poly.pdbx_seq_one_letter_code
_entity_poly.pdbx_strand_id
1 'polypeptide(L)'
;MRYHPRAPLFSSLRAAIVVSVLLLLAFHHPVHHKVKAAQPAAIAVTSAASYDVNALAPGAIVSAFGAALATQVGFASTATLPTTLAGTSVSVRDSAGAQRLAGLFFVSATQINFLIPEATASGAATITVTAGDGKVSAGTFDIKTVAPAIFTTNADGQGVPAAVVLRVKADGQQIFENVAQFDAAAGRWRPLPIDLSPAGDQVALLLFLSGAARAADTNGDGNRNESVRPLLGGVETTPLFLGPQGNFAGL
;
A
#
# COMPACT_ATOMS: atom_id res chain seq x y z
N MET A 1 19.41 66.73 -32.02
CA MET A 1 18.13 66.27 -32.62
C MET A 1 17.30 65.56 -31.56
N ARG A 2 15.97 65.55 -31.67
CA ARG A 2 15.04 64.81 -30.77
C ARG A 2 15.10 63.31 -31.06
N TYR A 3 14.91 62.45 -30.04
CA TYR A 3 13.65 61.68 -29.84
C TYR A 3 13.68 60.84 -28.53
N HIS A 4 12.57 60.87 -27.78
CA HIS A 4 12.14 59.90 -26.75
C HIS A 4 10.87 59.23 -27.31
N PRO A 5 10.52 57.94 -27.03
CA PRO A 5 10.14 57.45 -25.68
C PRO A 5 10.51 55.95 -25.45
N ARG A 6 9.99 55.10 -24.53
CA ARG A 6 8.95 55.13 -23.46
C ARG A 6 9.46 54.39 -22.19
N ALA A 7 8.74 54.61 -21.08
CA ALA A 7 8.61 53.76 -19.88
C ALA A 7 7.07 53.68 -19.57
N PRO A 8 6.54 53.31 -18.37
CA PRO A 8 7.09 52.68 -17.15
C PRO A 8 6.39 51.29 -16.91
N LEU A 9 6.23 50.63 -15.74
CA LEU A 9 6.41 50.92 -14.30
C LEU A 9 6.97 49.69 -13.55
N PHE A 10 7.46 49.90 -12.32
CA PHE A 10 7.40 48.95 -11.20
C PHE A 10 7.02 49.71 -9.90
N SER A 11 6.21 49.05 -9.05
CA SER A 11 5.95 49.26 -7.61
C SER A 11 6.19 50.64 -6.93
N SER A 12 5.16 51.15 -6.24
CA SER A 12 5.32 52.10 -5.12
C SER A 12 4.38 51.82 -3.94
N LEU A 13 4.98 51.30 -2.86
CA LEU A 13 4.84 51.71 -1.45
C LEU A 13 3.53 52.39 -0.95
N ARG A 14 2.92 51.86 0.14
CA ARG A 14 2.45 52.63 1.33
C ARG A 14 2.04 51.75 2.52
N ALA A 15 2.05 52.35 3.72
CA ALA A 15 2.00 51.68 5.04
C ALA A 15 0.66 51.88 5.81
N ALA A 16 0.61 51.46 7.09
CA ALA A 16 -0.59 51.13 7.88
C ALA A 16 -1.10 52.22 8.89
N ILE A 17 -2.05 51.83 9.79
CA ILE A 17 -2.57 52.44 11.07
C ILE A 17 -3.99 53.11 11.00
N VAL A 18 -4.92 53.08 11.99
CA VAL A 18 -5.42 52.06 12.98
C VAL A 18 -6.70 52.57 13.76
N VAL A 19 -7.60 51.68 14.27
CA VAL A 19 -8.63 51.87 15.38
C VAL A 19 -9.81 52.88 15.17
N SER A 20 -11.08 52.77 15.66
CA SER A 20 -12.00 51.68 16.12
C SER A 20 -13.44 52.24 16.41
N VAL A 21 -14.42 51.34 16.66
CA VAL A 21 -15.67 51.47 17.49
C VAL A 21 -17.06 51.34 16.79
N LEU A 22 -17.92 50.52 17.44
CA LEU A 22 -19.33 50.09 17.31
C LEU A 22 -20.39 51.16 16.91
N LEU A 23 -21.67 50.84 16.58
CA LEU A 23 -22.40 49.65 16.07
C LEU A 23 -23.91 50.02 15.96
N LEU A 24 -24.63 49.61 14.91
CA LEU A 24 -26.11 49.53 14.94
C LEU A 24 -26.66 48.55 13.89
N LEU A 25 -27.78 47.90 14.20
CA LEU A 25 -28.20 46.63 13.61
C LEU A 25 -28.85 46.73 12.22
N ALA A 26 -28.61 45.73 11.38
CA ALA A 26 -29.49 45.34 10.28
C ALA A 26 -29.61 43.80 10.22
N PHE A 27 -30.83 43.28 10.32
CA PHE A 27 -31.13 41.85 10.32
C PHE A 27 -30.63 41.15 9.05
N HIS A 28 -29.51 40.44 9.15
CA HIS A 28 -29.16 39.41 8.18
C HIS A 28 -29.64 38.07 8.73
N HIS A 29 -30.62 37.48 8.05
CA HIS A 29 -30.92 36.06 8.26
C HIS A 29 -29.65 35.26 7.91
N PRO A 30 -29.14 34.40 8.80
CA PRO A 30 -28.14 33.44 8.39
C PRO A 30 -28.82 32.49 7.40
N VAL A 31 -28.58 32.70 6.11
CA VAL A 31 -28.82 31.66 5.13
C VAL A 31 -27.80 30.57 5.46
N HIS A 32 -28.24 29.61 6.27
CA HIS A 32 -27.58 28.33 6.40
C HIS A 32 -27.70 27.63 5.04
N HIS A 33 -26.82 28.00 4.11
CA HIS A 33 -26.35 27.06 3.12
C HIS A 33 -25.82 25.87 3.92
N LYS A 34 -26.68 24.83 4.02
CA LYS A 34 -26.21 23.47 4.24
C LYS A 34 -25.31 23.20 3.05
N VAL A 35 -24.02 23.50 3.19
CA VAL A 35 -22.99 22.95 2.34
C VAL A 35 -23.15 21.46 2.52
N LYS A 36 -23.82 20.82 1.56
CA LYS A 36 -23.89 19.37 1.49
C LYS A 36 -22.44 18.95 1.31
N ALA A 37 -21.81 18.52 2.39
CA ALA A 37 -20.44 18.06 2.37
C ALA A 37 -20.32 17.09 1.19
N ALA A 38 -19.42 17.38 0.27
CA ALA A 38 -19.25 16.55 -0.90
C ALA A 38 -18.91 15.14 -0.40
N GLN A 39 -19.78 14.17 -0.71
CA GLN A 39 -19.54 12.79 -0.31
C GLN A 39 -18.19 12.37 -0.92
N PRO A 40 -17.22 11.91 -0.10
CA PRO A 40 -15.95 11.42 -0.63
C PRO A 40 -16.17 10.37 -1.71
N ALA A 41 -15.37 10.41 -2.78
CA ALA A 41 -15.46 9.40 -3.83
C ALA A 41 -15.12 8.02 -3.25
N ALA A 42 -15.85 6.99 -3.67
CA ALA A 42 -15.68 5.64 -3.13
C ALA A 42 -14.33 5.02 -3.51
N ILE A 43 -13.76 4.25 -2.59
CA ILE A 43 -12.53 3.47 -2.76
C ILE A 43 -12.81 2.01 -2.41
N ALA A 44 -12.28 1.08 -3.21
CA ALA A 44 -12.15 -0.33 -2.85
C ALA A 44 -10.72 -0.62 -2.38
N VAL A 45 -10.55 -1.36 -1.27
CA VAL A 45 -9.24 -1.80 -0.76
C VAL A 45 -9.12 -3.30 -0.90
N THR A 46 -7.99 -3.76 -1.42
CA THR A 46 -7.70 -5.17 -1.71
C THR A 46 -6.27 -5.51 -1.31
N SER A 47 -5.96 -6.78 -1.09
CA SER A 47 -4.58 -7.22 -0.96
C SER A 47 -3.79 -6.88 -2.23
N ALA A 48 -2.60 -6.29 -2.10
CA ALA A 48 -1.74 -6.05 -3.27
C ALA A 48 -1.15 -7.35 -3.83
N ALA A 49 -1.25 -8.45 -3.09
CA ALA A 49 -0.72 -9.76 -3.47
C ALA A 49 -1.72 -10.60 -4.26
N SER A 50 -2.99 -10.65 -3.82
CA SER A 50 -4.03 -11.52 -4.38
C SER A 50 -5.27 -10.79 -4.93
N TYR A 51 -5.37 -9.48 -4.73
CA TYR A 51 -6.58 -8.67 -4.95
C TYR A 51 -7.84 -9.10 -4.18
N ASP A 52 -7.72 -10.00 -3.20
CA ASP A 52 -8.81 -10.35 -2.30
C ASP A 52 -9.08 -9.22 -1.30
N VAL A 53 -10.35 -8.83 -1.16
CA VAL A 53 -10.85 -7.87 -0.16
C VAL A 53 -10.83 -8.43 1.26
N ASN A 54 -10.72 -9.75 1.42
CA ASN A 54 -10.70 -10.45 2.70
C ASN A 54 -9.26 -10.72 3.21
N ALA A 55 -8.24 -10.37 2.44
CA ALA A 55 -6.83 -10.64 2.72
C ALA A 55 -6.09 -9.41 3.27
N LEU A 56 -6.70 -8.75 4.26
CA LEU A 56 -6.24 -7.46 4.81
C LEU A 56 -5.92 -7.63 6.31
N ALA A 57 -4.69 -7.30 6.70
CA ALA A 57 -4.19 -7.42 8.07
C ALA A 57 -3.21 -6.26 8.42
N PRO A 58 -2.92 -6.00 9.69
CA PRO A 58 -1.94 -4.98 10.09
C PRO A 58 -0.54 -5.32 9.54
N GLY A 59 0.14 -4.35 8.95
CA GLY A 59 1.41 -4.58 8.25
C GLY A 59 1.28 -5.23 6.87
N ALA A 60 0.07 -5.44 6.34
CA ALA A 60 -0.11 -5.94 4.98
C ALA A 60 0.07 -4.84 3.92
N ILE A 61 0.64 -5.23 2.77
CA ILE A 61 0.70 -4.40 1.55
C ILE A 61 -0.63 -4.52 0.81
N VAL A 62 -1.28 -3.39 0.55
CA VAL A 62 -2.64 -3.32 0.00
C VAL A 62 -2.76 -2.29 -1.12
N SER A 63 -3.68 -2.55 -2.05
CA SER A 63 -4.04 -1.65 -3.16
C SER A 63 -5.40 -1.01 -2.90
N ALA A 64 -5.45 0.32 -2.88
CA ALA A 64 -6.67 1.11 -2.96
C ALA A 64 -6.95 1.50 -4.42
N PHE A 65 -8.15 1.20 -4.91
CA PHE A 65 -8.63 1.55 -6.25
C PHE A 65 -9.79 2.54 -6.20
N GLY A 66 -9.81 3.49 -7.13
CA GLY A 66 -10.84 4.52 -7.21
C GLY A 66 -10.57 5.52 -8.32
N ALA A 67 -10.97 6.77 -8.12
CA ALA A 67 -10.72 7.88 -9.04
C ALA A 67 -10.25 9.13 -8.29
N ALA A 68 -9.45 9.95 -8.98
CA ALA A 68 -8.83 11.17 -8.46
C ALA A 68 -8.04 10.97 -7.14
N LEU A 69 -7.41 9.80 -6.97
CA LEU A 69 -6.67 9.45 -5.75
C LEU A 69 -5.37 10.25 -5.59
N ALA A 70 -4.74 10.62 -6.70
CA ALA A 70 -3.57 11.50 -6.75
C ALA A 70 -3.61 12.40 -7.99
N THR A 71 -2.88 13.51 -7.95
CA THR A 71 -2.72 14.45 -9.08
C THR A 71 -1.54 14.11 -10.00
N GLN A 72 -0.64 13.24 -9.53
CA GLN A 72 0.59 12.82 -10.21
C GLN A 72 0.85 11.33 -9.93
N VAL A 73 1.67 10.71 -10.76
CA VAL A 73 2.23 9.38 -10.47
C VAL A 73 3.47 9.55 -9.60
N GLY A 74 3.60 8.73 -8.55
CA GLY A 74 4.76 8.75 -7.65
C GLY A 74 5.09 7.35 -7.14
N PHE A 75 6.39 7.10 -6.96
CA PHE A 75 6.94 5.86 -6.39
C PHE A 75 7.82 6.20 -5.19
N ALA A 76 7.78 5.38 -4.14
CA ALA A 76 8.74 5.47 -3.05
C ALA A 76 10.13 5.05 -3.54
N SER A 77 11.16 5.79 -3.14
CA SER A 77 12.57 5.55 -3.51
C SER A 77 13.44 5.12 -2.32
N THR A 78 12.84 4.93 -1.15
CA THR A 78 13.51 4.64 0.13
C THR A 78 12.85 3.46 0.85
N ALA A 79 13.63 2.67 1.59
CA ALA A 79 13.11 1.56 2.39
C ALA A 79 12.13 2.02 3.48
N THR A 80 12.40 3.16 4.12
CA THR A 80 11.42 3.86 4.95
C THR A 80 10.36 4.49 4.04
N LEU A 81 9.12 4.01 4.14
CA LEU A 81 8.02 4.49 3.30
C LEU A 81 7.55 5.89 3.72
N PRO A 82 7.39 6.84 2.77
CA PRO A 82 6.84 8.15 3.08
C PRO A 82 5.33 8.07 3.36
N THR A 83 4.84 8.90 4.28
CA THR A 83 3.38 9.05 4.55
C THR A 83 2.68 10.02 3.60
N THR A 84 3.46 10.80 2.84
CA THR A 84 3.00 11.68 1.77
C THR A 84 3.86 11.46 0.54
N LEU A 85 3.25 11.10 -0.59
CA LEU A 85 3.93 10.82 -1.86
C LEU A 85 3.24 11.61 -2.98
N ALA A 86 4.01 12.40 -3.74
CA ALA A 86 3.48 13.30 -4.78
C ALA A 86 2.27 14.17 -4.28
N GLY A 87 2.38 14.70 -3.05
CA GLY A 87 1.33 15.47 -2.38
C GLY A 87 0.12 14.68 -1.87
N THR A 88 0.05 13.37 -2.15
CA THR A 88 -1.05 12.48 -1.75
C THR A 88 -0.74 11.79 -0.43
N SER A 89 -1.73 11.65 0.44
CA SER A 89 -1.60 10.96 1.74
C SER A 89 -2.76 9.98 1.97
N VAL A 90 -2.50 8.94 2.76
CA VAL A 90 -3.50 7.93 3.15
C VAL A 90 -3.57 7.85 4.66
N SER A 91 -4.80 7.91 5.19
CA SER A 91 -5.09 7.72 6.59
C SER A 91 -6.00 6.51 6.80
N VAL A 92 -5.64 5.65 7.75
CA VAL A 92 -6.44 4.51 8.19
C VAL A 92 -6.96 4.81 9.60
N ARG A 93 -8.28 4.71 9.79
CA ARG A 93 -8.93 4.71 11.11
C ARG A 93 -9.44 3.31 11.42
N ASP A 94 -9.02 2.76 12.56
CA ASP A 94 -9.34 1.39 12.97
C ASP A 94 -10.61 1.28 13.83
N SER A 95 -10.97 0.04 14.17
CA SER A 95 -12.13 -0.32 15.00
C SER A 95 -12.06 0.21 16.43
N ALA A 96 -10.86 0.47 16.95
CA ALA A 96 -10.65 1.14 18.23
C ALA A 96 -10.76 2.68 18.12
N GLY A 97 -11.03 3.19 16.91
CA GLY A 97 -11.21 4.61 16.60
C GLY A 97 -9.90 5.36 16.38
N ALA A 98 -8.73 4.71 16.50
CA ALA A 98 -7.43 5.32 16.35
C ALA A 98 -7.09 5.55 14.87
N GLN A 99 -6.56 6.73 14.56
CA GLN A 99 -6.28 7.16 13.19
C GLN A 99 -4.77 7.33 12.98
N ARG A 100 -4.24 6.74 11.90
CA ARG A 100 -2.80 6.73 11.58
C ARG A 100 -2.59 6.99 10.09
N LEU A 101 -1.46 7.59 9.73
CA LEU A 101 -1.03 7.67 8.34
C LEU A 101 -0.39 6.35 7.91
N ALA A 102 -0.63 5.93 6.67
CA ALA A 102 -0.01 4.76 6.06
C ALA A 102 1.28 5.12 5.32
N GLY A 103 2.23 4.19 5.29
CA GLY A 103 3.41 4.29 4.41
C GLY A 103 3.03 3.97 2.97
N LEU A 104 3.45 4.80 2.02
CA LEU A 104 3.05 4.71 0.61
C LEU A 104 4.18 4.12 -0.23
N PHE A 105 3.86 3.12 -1.05
CA PHE A 105 4.78 2.57 -2.06
C PHE A 105 4.60 3.25 -3.43
N PHE A 106 3.35 3.51 -3.81
CA PHE A 106 2.96 4.01 -5.12
C PHE A 106 1.67 4.83 -5.03
N VAL A 107 1.59 5.91 -5.80
CA VAL A 107 0.36 6.71 -5.98
C VAL A 107 0.13 7.02 -7.46
N SER A 108 -1.14 7.08 -7.85
CA SER A 108 -1.61 7.49 -9.18
C SER A 108 -3.07 7.97 -9.09
N ALA A 109 -3.62 8.47 -10.19
CA ALA A 109 -5.01 8.94 -10.23
C ALA A 109 -6.07 7.87 -9.90
N THR A 110 -5.76 6.58 -10.12
CA THR A 110 -6.72 5.46 -10.00
C THR A 110 -6.31 4.36 -9.01
N GLN A 111 -5.04 4.31 -8.60
CA GLN A 111 -4.49 3.30 -7.69
C GLN A 111 -3.48 3.90 -6.70
N ILE A 112 -3.53 3.46 -5.44
CA ILE A 112 -2.49 3.68 -4.44
C ILE A 112 -2.09 2.32 -3.83
N ASN A 113 -0.79 2.03 -3.74
CA ASN A 113 -0.28 0.90 -2.98
C ASN A 113 0.32 1.41 -1.68
N PHE A 114 -0.14 0.88 -0.54
CA PHE A 114 0.26 1.34 0.79
C PHE A 114 0.40 0.18 1.78
N LEU A 115 1.11 0.43 2.87
CA LEU A 115 1.24 -0.48 4.01
C LEU A 115 0.17 -0.15 5.05
N ILE A 116 -0.68 -1.11 5.43
CA ILE A 116 -1.59 -0.93 6.57
C ILE A 116 -0.72 -0.69 7.83
N PRO A 117 -0.94 0.40 8.60
CA PRO A 117 -0.12 0.68 9.78
C PRO A 117 -0.09 -0.51 10.75
N GLU A 118 1.10 -0.90 11.22
CA GLU A 118 1.26 -2.13 12.03
C GLU A 118 0.43 -2.12 13.32
N ALA A 119 0.18 -0.94 13.89
CA ALA A 119 -0.62 -0.75 15.10
C ALA A 119 -2.15 -0.73 14.86
N THR A 120 -2.63 -1.06 13.66
CA THR A 120 -4.07 -1.12 13.33
C THR A 120 -4.74 -2.24 14.13
N ALA A 121 -5.90 -1.96 14.72
CA ALA A 121 -6.76 -2.95 15.39
C ALA A 121 -7.58 -3.78 14.39
N SER A 122 -7.88 -5.05 14.75
CA SER A 122 -8.75 -5.92 13.95
C SER A 122 -10.22 -5.50 14.02
N GLY A 123 -10.99 -5.77 12.96
CA GLY A 123 -12.37 -5.33 12.76
C GLY A 123 -12.51 -4.26 11.68
N ALA A 124 -13.69 -3.65 11.58
CA ALA A 124 -13.99 -2.65 10.56
C ALA A 124 -13.07 -1.42 10.67
N ALA A 125 -12.50 -1.03 9.53
CA ALA A 125 -11.65 0.14 9.37
C ALA A 125 -12.17 1.04 8.23
N THR A 126 -11.75 2.31 8.26
CA THR A 126 -12.02 3.31 7.22
C THR A 126 -10.71 3.81 6.63
N ILE A 127 -10.62 3.85 5.30
CA ILE A 127 -9.56 4.53 4.57
C ILE A 127 -10.05 5.93 4.17
N THR A 128 -9.17 6.92 4.32
CA THR A 128 -9.33 8.25 3.75
C THR A 128 -8.07 8.59 2.97
N VAL A 129 -8.23 8.89 1.69
CA VAL A 129 -7.18 9.37 0.80
C VAL A 129 -7.39 10.86 0.56
N THR A 130 -6.34 11.65 0.74
CA THR A 130 -6.32 13.08 0.40
C THR A 130 -5.29 13.28 -0.71
N ALA A 131 -5.77 13.64 -1.91
CA ALA A 131 -4.93 13.94 -3.06
C ALA A 131 -4.23 15.31 -2.92
N GLY A 132 -3.19 15.55 -3.71
CA GLY A 132 -2.42 16.80 -3.68
C GLY A 132 -3.18 18.09 -4.03
N ASP A 133 -4.39 18.00 -4.57
CA ASP A 133 -5.32 19.13 -4.79
C ASP A 133 -6.40 19.26 -3.70
N GLY A 134 -6.30 18.47 -2.63
CA GLY A 134 -7.25 18.45 -1.51
C GLY A 134 -8.53 17.66 -1.76
N LYS A 135 -8.67 16.96 -2.91
CA LYS A 135 -9.79 16.02 -3.09
C LYS A 135 -9.69 14.87 -2.09
N VAL A 136 -10.84 14.49 -1.53
CA VAL A 136 -10.96 13.41 -0.55
C VAL A 136 -11.77 12.26 -1.13
N SER A 137 -11.20 11.06 -1.04
CA SER A 137 -11.82 9.79 -1.42
C SER A 137 -11.75 8.85 -0.21
N ALA A 138 -12.79 8.04 0.01
CA ALA A 138 -12.89 7.20 1.21
C ALA A 138 -13.56 5.85 0.94
N GLY A 139 -13.31 4.89 1.82
CA GLY A 139 -13.87 3.54 1.76
C GLY A 139 -13.79 2.83 3.11
N THR A 140 -14.44 1.67 3.21
CA THR A 140 -14.43 0.82 4.40
C THR A 140 -13.93 -0.57 4.05
N PHE A 141 -13.21 -1.21 4.98
CA PHE A 141 -12.61 -2.53 4.80
C PHE A 141 -12.40 -3.20 6.15
N ASP A 142 -12.42 -4.53 6.19
CA ASP A 142 -12.28 -5.29 7.44
C ASP A 142 -10.84 -5.78 7.64
N ILE A 143 -10.27 -5.45 8.80
CA ILE A 143 -8.93 -5.89 9.21
C ILE A 143 -9.06 -7.22 9.97
N LYS A 144 -8.46 -8.28 9.43
CA LYS A 144 -8.24 -9.52 10.19
C LYS A 144 -6.96 -9.42 10.99
N THR A 145 -6.84 -10.22 12.05
CA THR A 145 -5.60 -10.28 12.85
C THR A 145 -4.43 -10.83 12.04
N VAL A 146 -4.68 -11.86 11.23
CA VAL A 146 -3.73 -12.50 10.31
C VAL A 146 -4.50 -12.82 9.02
N ALA A 147 -3.95 -12.46 7.87
CA ALA A 147 -4.56 -12.74 6.57
C ALA A 147 -3.49 -12.83 5.48
N PRO A 148 -2.79 -13.97 5.37
CA PRO A 148 -1.70 -14.12 4.42
C PRO A 148 -2.21 -14.16 2.98
N ALA A 149 -1.54 -13.45 2.08
CA ALA A 149 -1.73 -13.56 0.64
C ALA A 149 -0.38 -13.62 -0.08
N ILE A 150 -0.24 -14.55 -1.02
CA ILE A 150 0.98 -14.79 -1.79
C ILE A 150 0.94 -13.89 -3.04
N PHE A 151 2.03 -13.19 -3.34
CA PHE A 151 2.15 -12.39 -4.56
C PHE A 151 2.27 -13.32 -5.79
N THR A 152 1.84 -12.88 -6.96
CA THR A 152 2.04 -13.61 -8.22
C THR A 152 2.99 -12.90 -9.18
N THR A 153 3.71 -13.64 -10.02
CA THR A 153 4.68 -13.08 -10.98
C THR A 153 4.01 -12.18 -12.03
N ASN A 154 2.72 -12.40 -12.30
CA ASN A 154 1.92 -11.58 -13.20
C ASN A 154 1.44 -10.26 -12.55
N ALA A 155 1.57 -10.09 -11.23
CA ALA A 155 1.06 -8.96 -10.45
C ALA A 155 -0.47 -8.73 -10.60
N ASP A 156 -1.23 -9.80 -10.83
CA ASP A 156 -2.70 -9.84 -11.03
C ASP A 156 -3.43 -10.72 -9.99
N GLY A 157 -2.69 -11.24 -8.99
CA GLY A 157 -3.18 -12.18 -7.99
C GLY A 157 -3.38 -13.62 -8.50
N GLN A 158 -3.00 -13.91 -9.75
CA GLN A 158 -3.25 -15.18 -10.43
C GLN A 158 -1.99 -15.77 -11.08
N GLY A 159 -2.01 -17.09 -11.31
CA GLY A 159 -0.92 -17.82 -11.96
C GLY A 159 0.23 -18.17 -11.01
N VAL A 160 1.47 -18.02 -11.48
CA VAL A 160 2.68 -18.48 -10.76
C VAL A 160 2.95 -17.58 -9.56
N PRO A 161 3.28 -18.12 -8.36
CA PRO A 161 3.68 -17.29 -7.23
C PRO A 161 4.96 -16.51 -7.54
N ALA A 162 5.05 -15.28 -7.05
CA ALA A 162 6.30 -14.57 -6.91
C ALA A 162 7.12 -15.30 -5.84
N ALA A 163 8.11 -16.07 -6.31
CA ALA A 163 8.90 -16.96 -5.48
C ALA A 163 10.24 -17.24 -6.16
N VAL A 164 11.17 -17.80 -5.38
CA VAL A 164 12.43 -18.38 -5.89
C VAL A 164 12.61 -19.77 -5.27
N VAL A 165 13.32 -20.64 -5.98
CA VAL A 165 13.86 -21.86 -5.36
C VAL A 165 15.25 -21.56 -4.82
N LEU A 166 15.50 -21.90 -3.57
CA LEU A 166 16.84 -22.02 -3.00
C LEU A 166 17.26 -23.49 -3.09
N ARG A 167 18.30 -23.77 -3.86
CA ARG A 167 19.01 -25.04 -3.87
C ARG A 167 20.29 -24.89 -3.06
N VAL A 168 20.44 -25.71 -2.02
CA VAL A 168 21.72 -25.93 -1.35
C VAL A 168 22.27 -27.25 -1.87
N LYS A 169 23.36 -27.19 -2.62
CA LYS A 169 24.04 -28.37 -3.15
C LYS A 169 24.66 -29.22 -2.03
N ALA A 170 24.98 -30.47 -2.36
CA ALA A 170 25.73 -31.37 -1.47
C ALA A 170 27.10 -30.82 -1.00
N ASP A 171 27.70 -29.86 -1.71
CA ASP A 171 28.95 -29.16 -1.33
C ASP A 171 28.71 -27.90 -0.46
N GLY A 172 27.45 -27.58 -0.14
CA GLY A 172 27.04 -26.39 0.60
C GLY A 172 26.84 -25.13 -0.26
N GLN A 173 27.10 -25.17 -1.58
CA GLN A 173 26.87 -24.03 -2.46
C GLN A 173 25.36 -23.73 -2.56
N GLN A 174 24.99 -22.46 -2.33
CA GLN A 174 23.63 -21.97 -2.52
C GLN A 174 23.43 -21.41 -3.93
N ILE A 175 22.30 -21.76 -4.56
CA ILE A 175 21.86 -21.29 -5.88
C ILE A 175 20.40 -20.86 -5.77
N PHE A 176 20.07 -19.73 -6.38
CA PHE A 176 18.69 -19.27 -6.56
C PHE A 176 18.21 -19.55 -7.99
N GLU A 177 17.07 -20.21 -8.10
CA GLU A 177 16.42 -20.62 -9.35
C GLU A 177 15.06 -19.93 -9.53
N ASN A 178 14.74 -19.58 -10.79
CA ASN A 178 13.45 -18.97 -11.13
C ASN A 178 12.34 -20.03 -11.12
N VAL A 179 11.21 -19.72 -10.49
CA VAL A 179 9.99 -20.57 -10.52
C VAL A 179 9.14 -20.37 -11.77
N ALA A 180 9.44 -19.35 -12.57
CA ALA A 180 8.60 -18.88 -13.67
C ALA A 180 9.44 -18.50 -14.90
N GLN A 181 8.84 -18.67 -16.08
CA GLN A 181 9.36 -18.15 -17.34
C GLN A 181 8.27 -17.34 -18.06
N PHE A 182 8.64 -16.22 -18.67
CA PHE A 182 7.70 -15.44 -19.47
C PHE A 182 7.41 -16.15 -20.79
N ASP A 183 6.13 -16.39 -21.08
CA ASP A 183 5.66 -16.92 -22.34
C ASP A 183 5.20 -15.75 -23.22
N ALA A 184 6.04 -15.35 -24.17
CA ALA A 184 5.75 -14.23 -25.06
C ALA A 184 4.59 -14.50 -26.03
N ALA A 185 4.25 -15.76 -26.32
CA ALA A 185 3.13 -16.11 -27.18
C ALA A 185 1.80 -16.06 -26.41
N ALA A 186 1.81 -16.44 -25.12
CA ALA A 186 0.64 -16.36 -24.24
C ALA A 186 0.53 -15.04 -23.46
N GLY A 187 1.53 -14.15 -23.55
CA GLY A 187 1.57 -12.87 -22.85
C GLY A 187 1.61 -12.95 -21.33
N ARG A 188 2.06 -14.09 -20.76
CA ARG A 188 1.95 -14.37 -19.31
C ARG A 188 3.12 -15.19 -18.77
N TRP A 189 3.31 -15.20 -17.46
CA TRP A 189 4.26 -16.11 -16.82
C TRP A 189 3.68 -17.52 -16.69
N ARG A 190 4.49 -18.53 -17.03
CA ARG A 190 4.20 -19.97 -16.85
C ARG A 190 5.17 -20.57 -15.81
N PRO A 191 4.73 -21.57 -15.01
CA PRO A 191 5.59 -22.19 -14.01
C PRO A 191 6.69 -23.01 -14.68
N LEU A 192 7.86 -23.08 -14.04
CA LEU A 192 8.94 -23.99 -14.39
C LEU A 192 8.90 -25.22 -13.45
N PRO A 193 9.14 -26.44 -13.96
CA PRO A 193 9.35 -27.61 -13.10
C PRO A 193 10.57 -27.41 -12.20
N ILE A 194 10.45 -27.84 -10.94
CA ILE A 194 11.56 -27.85 -9.98
C ILE A 194 12.18 -29.26 -10.02
N ASP A 195 13.46 -29.35 -10.39
CA ASP A 195 14.16 -30.64 -10.41
C ASP A 195 14.60 -31.05 -8.99
N LEU A 196 14.08 -32.19 -8.54
CA LEU A 196 14.37 -32.82 -7.25
C LEU A 196 15.17 -34.13 -7.41
N SER A 197 15.65 -34.45 -8.61
CA SER A 197 16.41 -35.68 -8.89
C SER A 197 17.87 -35.70 -8.41
N PRO A 198 18.60 -34.57 -8.25
CA PRO A 198 19.97 -34.60 -7.73
C PRO A 198 20.02 -35.05 -6.26
N ALA A 199 20.64 -36.20 -6.01
CA ALA A 199 20.78 -36.74 -4.66
C ALA A 199 21.76 -35.92 -3.82
N GLY A 200 21.35 -35.56 -2.60
CA GLY A 200 22.16 -34.78 -1.65
C GLY A 200 21.92 -33.26 -1.70
N ASP A 201 21.22 -32.76 -2.71
CA ASP A 201 20.73 -31.38 -2.73
C ASP A 201 19.57 -31.20 -1.72
N GLN A 202 19.54 -30.06 -1.04
CA GLN A 202 18.37 -29.56 -0.33
C GLN A 202 17.69 -28.49 -1.18
N VAL A 203 16.38 -28.61 -1.40
CA VAL A 203 15.61 -27.70 -2.25
C VAL A 203 14.46 -27.10 -1.45
N ALA A 204 14.41 -25.77 -1.37
CA ALA A 204 13.37 -25.02 -0.67
C ALA A 204 12.68 -24.03 -1.62
N LEU A 205 11.36 -23.92 -1.54
CA LEU A 205 10.57 -22.92 -2.25
C LEU A 205 10.31 -21.71 -1.33
N LEU A 206 10.82 -20.54 -1.71
CA LEU A 206 10.67 -19.29 -0.96
C LEU A 206 9.54 -18.48 -1.59
N LEU A 207 8.35 -18.51 -0.95
CA LEU A 207 7.17 -17.76 -1.37
C LEU A 207 7.18 -16.34 -0.78
N PHE A 208 6.96 -15.31 -1.60
CA PHE A 208 6.75 -13.95 -1.09
C PHE A 208 5.27 -13.68 -0.84
N LEU A 209 4.95 -13.25 0.38
CA LEU A 209 3.59 -13.05 0.87
C LEU A 209 3.48 -11.77 1.70
N SER A 210 2.26 -11.33 1.98
CA SER A 210 2.00 -10.24 2.91
C SER A 210 0.83 -10.57 3.84
N GLY A 211 0.67 -9.84 4.95
CA GLY A 211 -0.43 -10.02 5.91
C GLY A 211 -0.26 -11.16 6.93
N ALA A 212 0.93 -11.77 6.99
CA ALA A 212 1.28 -12.81 7.98
C ALA A 212 2.07 -12.28 9.20
N ALA A 213 2.34 -10.98 9.28
CA ALA A 213 3.20 -10.36 10.29
C ALA A 213 2.69 -10.43 11.75
N ARG A 214 1.51 -11.02 11.98
CA ARG A 214 0.94 -11.34 13.30
C ARG A 214 0.55 -12.82 13.46
N ALA A 215 1.05 -13.70 12.59
CA ALA A 215 0.96 -15.15 12.78
C ALA A 215 1.49 -15.55 14.16
N ALA A 216 0.86 -16.55 14.77
CA ALA A 216 1.17 -16.95 16.13
C ALA A 216 2.42 -17.84 16.15
N ASP A 217 3.47 -17.35 16.79
CA ASP A 217 4.59 -18.14 17.27
C ASP A 217 4.13 -18.85 18.56
N THR A 218 3.76 -20.13 18.45
CA THR A 218 3.22 -20.90 19.60
C THR A 218 4.29 -21.63 20.39
N ASN A 219 5.52 -21.73 19.88
CA ASN A 219 6.61 -22.47 20.52
C ASN A 219 7.67 -21.53 21.15
N GLY A 220 7.69 -20.25 20.75
CA GLY A 220 8.57 -19.19 21.23
C GLY A 220 9.94 -19.10 20.53
N ASP A 221 10.13 -19.75 19.38
CA ASP A 221 11.43 -19.84 18.69
C ASP A 221 11.69 -18.71 17.66
N GLY A 222 10.70 -17.85 17.41
CA GLY A 222 10.77 -16.72 16.47
C GLY A 222 10.38 -17.07 15.02
N ASN A 223 10.21 -18.36 14.70
CA ASN A 223 9.48 -18.83 13.53
C ASN A 223 7.96 -18.69 13.79
N ARG A 224 7.16 -18.63 12.72
CA ARG A 224 5.69 -18.50 12.81
C ARG A 224 4.96 -19.50 11.92
N ASN A 225 5.66 -20.56 11.52
CA ASN A 225 5.13 -21.57 10.61
C ASN A 225 4.01 -22.41 11.23
N GLU A 226 3.81 -22.35 12.55
CA GLU A 226 2.79 -23.10 13.29
C GLU A 226 1.38 -22.67 12.93
N SER A 227 1.14 -21.39 12.66
CA SER A 227 -0.21 -20.83 12.49
C SER A 227 -0.61 -20.51 11.03
N VAL A 228 0.21 -20.86 10.04
CA VAL A 228 -0.06 -20.61 8.61
C VAL A 228 0.12 -21.89 7.80
N ARG A 229 -0.83 -22.19 6.91
CA ARG A 229 -0.81 -23.36 6.01
C ARG A 229 -0.99 -22.92 4.55
N PRO A 230 0.08 -22.80 3.75
CA PRO A 230 -0.06 -22.70 2.30
C PRO A 230 -0.70 -23.97 1.74
N LEU A 231 -1.59 -23.80 0.75
CA LEU A 231 -2.13 -24.88 -0.07
C LEU A 231 -1.22 -25.06 -1.31
N LEU A 232 -0.52 -26.18 -1.39
CA LEU A 232 0.32 -26.54 -2.53
C LEU A 232 -0.34 -27.69 -3.29
N GLY A 233 -0.78 -27.44 -4.52
CA GLY A 233 -1.52 -28.43 -5.31
C GLY A 233 -2.85 -28.89 -4.69
N GLY A 234 -3.43 -28.06 -3.80
CA GLY A 234 -4.62 -28.42 -3.01
C GLY A 234 -4.32 -29.13 -1.68
N VAL A 235 -3.06 -29.37 -1.34
CA VAL A 235 -2.63 -30.00 -0.08
C VAL A 235 -2.14 -28.94 0.91
N GLU A 236 -2.70 -28.91 2.12
CA GLU A 236 -2.18 -28.06 3.20
C GLU A 236 -0.78 -28.53 3.60
N THR A 237 0.18 -27.59 3.56
CA THR A 237 1.58 -27.85 3.90
C THR A 237 1.97 -27.03 5.12
N THR A 238 2.71 -27.61 6.06
CA THR A 238 3.38 -26.83 7.12
C THR A 238 4.67 -26.26 6.52
N PRO A 239 4.87 -24.93 6.48
CA PRO A 239 6.10 -24.37 5.93
C PRO A 239 7.27 -24.64 6.89
N LEU A 240 8.51 -24.67 6.37
CA LEU A 240 9.70 -24.79 7.24
C LEU A 240 9.98 -23.50 8.01
N PHE A 241 9.66 -22.35 7.40
CA PHE A 241 9.90 -21.03 7.98
C PHE A 241 8.80 -20.04 7.58
N LEU A 242 8.47 -19.12 8.49
CA LEU A 242 7.70 -17.92 8.23
C LEU A 242 8.25 -16.76 9.07
N GLY A 243 8.74 -15.73 8.41
CA GLY A 243 9.29 -14.52 9.03
C GLY A 243 9.44 -13.39 8.00
N PRO A 244 9.77 -12.17 8.45
CA PRO A 244 9.90 -11.01 7.57
C PRO A 244 11.06 -11.18 6.57
N GLN A 245 10.87 -10.69 5.35
CA GLN A 245 11.89 -10.71 4.29
C GLN A 245 13.06 -9.74 4.58
N GLY A 246 12.82 -8.72 5.42
CA GLY A 246 13.84 -7.85 6.02
C GLY A 246 14.24 -6.62 5.20
N ASN A 247 14.09 -6.62 3.88
CA ASN A 247 14.44 -5.48 3.01
C ASN A 247 13.22 -4.74 2.45
N PHE A 248 12.07 -5.43 2.34
CA PHE A 248 10.80 -4.85 1.88
C PHE A 248 9.76 -4.86 2.99
N ALA A 249 9.24 -3.69 3.34
CA ALA A 249 8.24 -3.56 4.38
C ALA A 249 6.95 -4.32 4.03
N GLY A 250 6.45 -5.14 4.95
CA GLY A 250 5.23 -5.92 4.76
C GLY A 250 5.39 -7.24 3.98
N LEU A 251 6.62 -7.66 3.68
CA LEU A 251 6.99 -9.03 3.26
C LEU A 251 7.60 -9.80 4.42
#